data_AF-A0A8D0EF21-F1
#
_entry.id   AF-A0A8D0EF21-F1
#
_cell.length_a   1.000
_cell.length_b   1.000
_cell.length_c   1.000
_cell.angle_alpha   90.00
_cell.angle_beta   90.00
_cell.angle_gamma   90.00
#
_symmetry.space_group_name_H-M   'P 1'
#
loop_
_entity.id
_entity.type
_entity.pdbx_description
1 polymer ?
#
loop_
_entity_poly.entity_id
_entity_poly.type
_entity_poly.pdbx_seq_one_letter_code
_entity_poly.pdbx_strand_id
1 'polypeptide(L)'
;MLWITLCFLKIILLTVFDWKLAAAFPNASPLLDPSWGSTDSLLHLYTSTARNSFHLQINSNGKVDGSPYQTIYSALMIKSEGPGYVVINGVKSGRFLCMDVNGNIFGSHYFSFEDCTFKHWTLENGYDVYQSPKYNYLVSLGKAKQPLFPSMNPPPYSQFLARRNEIPLIQFNTPKPHRHTRDVSADPCGSILLPGNISEENTNLQLFTYHSSTSQNDSVKCFSTAVYV
;
A
#
# COMPACT_ATOMS: atom_id res chain seq x y z
N MET A 1 14.66 -67.96 16.65
CA MET A 1 13.36 -67.52 16.06
C MET A 1 12.87 -66.17 16.60
N LEU A 2 13.01 -65.85 17.89
CA LEU A 2 12.45 -64.61 18.48
C LEU A 2 13.05 -63.27 18.00
N TRP A 3 14.33 -63.26 17.58
CA TRP A 3 14.99 -62.03 17.12
C TRP A 3 14.59 -61.60 15.71
N ILE A 4 14.25 -62.57 14.85
CA ILE A 4 13.79 -62.30 13.48
C ILE A 4 12.41 -61.64 13.54
N THR A 5 11.51 -62.14 14.40
CA THR A 5 10.17 -61.57 14.62
C THR A 5 10.21 -60.16 15.19
N LEU A 6 11.18 -59.83 16.07
CA LEU A 6 11.33 -58.48 16.62
C LEU A 6 11.86 -57.46 15.60
N CYS A 7 12.72 -57.88 14.66
CA CYS A 7 13.16 -57.04 13.54
C CYS A 7 12.02 -56.72 12.58
N PHE A 8 11.22 -57.73 12.20
CA PHE A 8 10.06 -57.51 11.33
C PHE A 8 9.00 -56.63 12.00
N LEU A 9 8.77 -56.75 13.31
CA LEU A 9 7.83 -55.91 14.05
C LEU A 9 8.26 -54.43 14.07
N LYS A 10 9.57 -54.15 14.20
CA LYS A 10 10.12 -52.79 14.18
C LYS A 10 10.05 -52.14 12.79
N ILE A 11 10.25 -52.92 11.73
CA ILE A 11 10.16 -52.44 10.34
C ILE A 11 8.70 -52.13 10.00
N ILE A 12 7.75 -52.98 10.41
CA ILE A 12 6.32 -52.72 10.20
C ILE A 12 5.89 -51.45 10.94
N LEU A 13 6.27 -51.28 12.22
CA LEU A 13 5.95 -50.07 13.01
C LEU A 13 6.53 -48.77 12.43
N LEU A 14 7.63 -48.82 11.67
CA LEU A 14 8.19 -47.64 10.99
C LEU A 14 7.51 -47.35 9.63
N THR A 15 6.81 -48.32 9.05
CA THR A 15 6.12 -48.15 7.74
C THR A 15 4.65 -47.74 7.84
N VAL A 16 4.05 -47.71 9.05
CA VAL A 16 2.64 -47.31 9.24
C VAL A 16 2.45 -45.91 9.85
N PHE A 17 3.53 -45.17 10.11
CA PHE A 17 3.47 -43.81 10.65
C PHE A 17 3.62 -42.67 9.63
N ASP A 18 3.64 -42.98 8.32
CA ASP A 18 3.71 -41.98 7.25
C ASP A 18 2.58 -42.11 6.21
N TRP A 19 1.35 -42.32 6.69
CA TRP A 19 0.15 -41.99 5.89
C TRP A 19 -0.86 -41.25 6.74
N LYS A 20 -0.60 -39.95 6.91
CA LYS A 20 -1.67 -38.96 6.91
C LYS A 20 -1.35 -37.94 5.82
N LEU A 21 -1.68 -38.28 4.58
CA LEU A 21 -2.02 -37.26 3.61
C LEU A 21 -3.27 -36.54 4.14
N ALA A 22 -3.06 -35.48 4.90
CA ALA A 22 -4.04 -34.42 5.01
C ALA A 22 -4.15 -33.84 3.61
N ALA A 23 -5.19 -34.24 2.87
CA ALA A 23 -5.65 -33.49 1.72
C ALA A 23 -6.04 -32.10 2.22
N ALA A 24 -5.09 -31.17 2.17
CA ALA A 24 -5.36 -29.77 2.31
C ALA A 24 -6.27 -29.40 1.14
N PHE A 25 -7.54 -29.11 1.42
CA PHE A 25 -8.37 -28.37 0.50
C PHE A 25 -8.14 -26.88 0.76
N PRO A 26 -7.37 -26.15 -0.05
CA PRO A 26 -7.66 -24.75 -0.26
C PRO A 26 -8.70 -24.71 -1.39
N ASN A 27 -9.99 -24.73 -1.05
CA ASN A 27 -10.98 -24.16 -1.94
C ASN A 27 -10.90 -22.62 -1.81
N ALA A 28 -9.74 -22.08 -2.20
CA ALA A 28 -9.59 -20.66 -2.45
C ALA A 28 -10.09 -20.43 -3.87
N SER A 29 -11.30 -19.90 -4.00
CA SER A 29 -11.77 -19.35 -5.28
C SER A 29 -10.77 -18.26 -5.71
N PRO A 30 -10.00 -18.46 -6.80
CA PRO A 30 -8.78 -17.70 -7.09
C PRO A 30 -9.03 -16.66 -8.19
N LEU A 31 -10.13 -15.91 -8.12
CA LEU A 31 -10.56 -15.10 -9.27
C LEU A 31 -10.24 -13.61 -9.20
N LEU A 32 -9.22 -13.17 -8.43
CA LEU A 32 -8.59 -11.84 -8.54
C LEU A 32 -7.12 -11.88 -7.99
N ASP A 33 -6.13 -12.03 -8.87
CA ASP A 33 -4.67 -12.17 -8.63
C ASP A 33 -3.97 -10.87 -8.09
N PRO A 34 -2.67 -10.81 -7.68
CA PRO A 34 -1.94 -11.57 -6.63
C PRO A 34 -0.78 -10.81 -5.92
N SER A 35 -0.73 -9.48 -5.78
CA SER A 35 0.46 -8.82 -5.18
C SER A 35 0.36 -8.52 -3.67
N TRP A 36 -0.85 -8.43 -3.14
CA TRP A 36 -1.15 -8.16 -1.74
C TRP A 36 -2.38 -9.00 -1.43
N GLY A 37 -2.37 -9.79 -0.35
CA GLY A 37 -3.43 -10.77 -0.07
C GLY A 37 -4.84 -10.17 -0.06
N SER A 38 -5.87 -11.02 0.08
CA SER A 38 -7.27 -10.62 0.22
C SER A 38 -7.44 -9.37 1.10
N THR A 39 -8.43 -8.52 0.83
CA THR A 39 -8.70 -7.29 1.61
C THR A 39 -8.72 -7.51 3.12
N ASP A 40 -9.06 -8.72 3.56
CA ASP A 40 -9.02 -9.21 4.94
C ASP A 40 -7.64 -9.13 5.61
N SER A 41 -6.56 -9.06 4.82
CA SER A 41 -5.18 -8.91 5.29
C SER A 41 -4.77 -7.45 5.53
N LEU A 42 -5.57 -6.50 5.03
CA LEU A 42 -5.31 -5.07 5.20
C LEU A 42 -5.87 -4.57 6.53
N LEU A 43 -5.04 -3.86 7.27
CA LEU A 43 -5.39 -3.26 8.55
C LEU A 43 -4.94 -1.81 8.64
N HIS A 44 -5.44 -1.12 9.64
CA HIS A 44 -5.04 0.24 9.99
C HIS A 44 -4.56 0.23 11.43
N LEU A 45 -3.34 0.69 11.68
CA LEU A 45 -2.81 0.83 13.03
C LEU A 45 -3.37 2.10 13.67
N TYR A 46 -4.34 1.94 14.55
CA TYR A 46 -5.00 3.02 15.26
C TYR A 46 -4.32 3.29 16.59
N THR A 47 -4.00 4.54 16.88
CA THR A 47 -3.49 4.97 18.19
C THR A 47 -4.39 6.07 18.75
N SER A 48 -4.60 6.03 20.06
CA SER A 48 -5.46 6.99 20.75
C SER A 48 -4.77 7.49 22.02
N THR A 49 -4.97 8.77 22.30
CA THR A 49 -4.54 9.43 23.54
C THR A 49 -5.73 10.16 24.13
N ALA A 50 -5.59 10.71 25.33
CA ALA A 50 -6.67 11.46 26.00
C ALA A 50 -7.19 12.68 25.18
N ARG A 51 -6.44 13.16 24.19
CA ARG A 51 -6.80 14.35 23.40
C ARG A 51 -7.19 14.01 21.97
N ASN A 52 -6.39 13.17 21.31
CA ASN A 52 -6.52 12.91 19.87
C ASN A 52 -6.31 11.43 19.56
N SER A 53 -6.87 11.01 18.43
CA SER A 53 -6.71 9.68 17.88
C SER A 53 -6.37 9.74 16.39
N PHE A 54 -5.52 8.80 15.95
CA PHE A 54 -4.98 8.79 14.60
C PHE A 54 -4.74 7.36 14.11
N HIS A 55 -4.76 7.18 12.79
CA HIS A 55 -4.31 5.99 12.09
C HIS A 55 -2.94 6.28 11.48
N LEU A 56 -1.99 5.37 11.64
CA LEU A 56 -0.66 5.50 11.05
C LEU A 56 -0.77 5.50 9.53
N GLN A 57 -0.23 6.54 8.90
CA GLN A 57 -0.30 6.76 7.47
C GLN A 57 1.10 6.87 6.87
N ILE A 58 1.37 6.11 5.81
CA ILE A 58 2.63 6.17 5.06
C ILE A 58 2.34 6.82 3.70
N ASN A 59 2.72 8.08 3.57
CA ASN A 59 2.46 8.86 2.37
C ASN A 59 3.33 8.42 1.18
N SER A 60 2.92 8.78 -0.04
CA SER A 60 3.67 8.48 -1.28
C SER A 60 5.08 9.07 -1.30
N ASN A 61 5.31 10.18 -0.60
CA ASN A 61 6.63 10.81 -0.45
C ASN A 61 7.51 10.18 0.63
N GLY A 62 7.04 9.15 1.34
CA GLY A 62 7.77 8.48 2.43
C GLY A 62 7.63 9.15 3.80
N LYS A 63 6.88 10.25 3.92
CA LYS A 63 6.58 10.83 5.23
C LYS A 63 5.54 9.97 5.96
N VAL A 64 5.78 9.69 7.24
CA VAL A 64 4.79 9.03 8.10
C VAL A 64 4.12 10.07 8.99
N ASP A 65 2.78 10.07 9.00
CA ASP A 65 1.95 10.91 9.84
C ASP A 65 0.69 10.18 10.32
N GLY A 66 -0.21 10.90 10.99
CA GLY A 66 -1.44 10.36 11.55
C GLY A 66 -2.68 10.96 10.87
N SER A 67 -3.62 10.11 10.46
CA SER A 67 -4.92 10.52 9.94
C SER A 67 -6.05 10.21 10.93
N PRO A 68 -6.99 11.14 11.20
CA PRO A 68 -8.09 10.87 12.13
C PRO A 68 -9.07 9.79 11.61
N TYR A 69 -9.14 9.57 10.30
CA TYR A 69 -9.95 8.54 9.65
C TYR A 69 -9.10 7.58 8.81
N GLN A 70 -9.64 6.41 8.49
CA GLN A 70 -8.98 5.46 7.58
C GLN A 70 -8.83 6.10 6.19
N THR A 71 -7.64 6.00 5.61
CA THR A 71 -7.34 6.44 4.24
C THR A 71 -6.67 5.32 3.46
N ILE A 72 -6.62 5.44 2.15
CA ILE A 72 -5.87 4.50 1.30
C ILE A 72 -4.37 4.45 1.68
N TYR A 73 -3.82 5.52 2.24
CA TYR A 73 -2.41 5.59 2.67
C TYR A 73 -2.16 5.08 4.09
N SER A 74 -3.21 4.95 4.92
CA SER A 74 -3.13 4.31 6.24
C SER A 74 -3.43 2.82 6.22
N ALA A 75 -3.77 2.27 5.05
CA ALA A 75 -3.91 0.84 4.86
C ALA A 75 -2.53 0.19 4.83
N LEU A 76 -2.31 -0.68 5.81
CA LEU A 76 -1.06 -1.37 6.05
C LEU A 76 -1.26 -2.87 5.88
N MET A 77 -0.21 -3.54 5.43
CA MET A 77 -0.08 -4.98 5.47
C MET A 77 1.05 -5.31 6.45
N ILE A 78 0.75 -6.11 7.47
CA ILE A 78 1.74 -6.59 8.43
C ILE A 78 2.08 -8.03 8.08
N LYS A 79 3.37 -8.29 7.83
CA LYS A 79 3.91 -9.62 7.56
C LYS A 79 4.78 -10.06 8.73
N SER A 80 4.64 -11.31 9.15
CA SER A 80 5.55 -11.90 10.14
C SER A 80 6.83 -12.35 9.44
N GLU A 81 7.97 -11.91 9.96
CA GLU A 81 9.30 -12.30 9.50
C GLU A 81 9.88 -13.43 10.38
N GLY A 82 9.41 -13.51 11.63
CA GLY A 82 9.80 -14.54 12.58
C GLY A 82 9.01 -14.42 13.88
N PRO A 83 9.31 -15.25 14.90
CA PRO A 83 8.61 -15.24 16.18
C PRO A 83 8.70 -13.86 16.86
N GLY A 84 7.58 -13.13 16.88
CA GLY A 84 7.51 -11.78 17.43
C GLY A 84 8.21 -10.69 16.61
N TYR A 85 8.59 -10.97 15.35
CA TYR A 85 9.16 -9.98 14.44
C TYR A 85 8.25 -9.78 13.23
N VAL A 86 8.04 -8.52 12.87
CA VAL A 86 7.13 -8.11 11.81
C VAL A 86 7.73 -7.04 10.91
N VAL A 87 7.25 -7.03 9.67
CA VAL A 87 7.49 -5.99 8.68
C VAL A 87 6.16 -5.34 8.35
N ILE A 88 6.14 -4.01 8.32
CA ILE A 88 4.93 -3.21 8.11
C ILE A 88 5.04 -2.49 6.77
N ASN A 89 4.08 -2.74 5.87
CA ASN A 89 4.10 -2.20 4.51
C ASN A 89 2.90 -1.31 4.26
N GLY A 90 3.12 -0.10 3.75
CA GLY A 90 2.08 0.78 3.22
C GLY A 90 1.63 0.32 1.83
N VAL A 91 0.38 -0.11 1.72
CA VAL A 91 -0.14 -0.76 0.49
C VAL A 91 -0.21 0.24 -0.66
N LYS A 92 -0.81 1.40 -0.41
CA LYS A 92 -0.95 2.41 -1.46
C LYS A 92 0.38 3.07 -1.84
N SER A 93 1.28 3.26 -0.88
CA SER A 93 2.57 3.92 -1.12
C SER A 93 3.63 2.96 -1.65
N GLY A 94 3.47 1.64 -1.49
CA GLY A 94 4.49 0.66 -1.86
C GLY A 94 5.78 0.84 -1.06
N ARG A 95 5.67 1.27 0.19
CA ARG A 95 6.80 1.61 1.07
C ARG A 95 6.76 0.79 2.35
N PHE A 96 7.92 0.34 2.80
CA PHE A 96 8.13 -0.28 4.10
C PHE A 96 8.24 0.80 5.16
N LEU A 97 7.64 0.57 6.32
CA LEU A 97 7.89 1.40 7.50
C LEU A 97 9.29 1.06 8.03
N CYS A 98 10.14 2.06 8.16
CA CYS A 98 11.50 1.92 8.67
C CYS A 98 11.76 2.98 9.74
N MET A 99 12.80 2.76 10.55
CA MET A 99 13.18 3.64 11.65
C MET A 99 14.63 4.07 11.51
N ASP A 100 14.91 5.35 11.79
CA ASP A 100 16.26 5.89 11.82
C ASP A 100 16.91 5.76 13.22
N VAL A 101 18.20 6.10 13.30
CA VAL A 101 18.98 6.10 14.55
C VAL A 101 18.41 7.01 15.65
N ASN A 102 17.61 8.00 15.28
CA ASN A 102 16.97 8.94 16.21
C ASN A 102 15.58 8.46 16.66
N GLY A 103 15.10 7.30 16.18
CA GLY A 103 13.76 6.78 16.44
C GLY A 103 12.67 7.41 15.58
N ASN A 104 13.00 8.16 14.53
CA ASN A 104 12.03 8.66 13.57
C ASN A 104 11.63 7.56 12.61
N ILE A 105 10.33 7.49 12.35
CA ILE A 105 9.76 6.54 11.41
C ILE A 105 9.54 7.20 10.06
N PHE A 106 9.87 6.48 8.99
CA PHE A 106 9.74 6.93 7.61
C PHE A 106 9.39 5.76 6.70
N GLY A 107 8.90 6.06 5.49
CA GLY A 107 8.56 5.08 4.46
C GLY A 107 9.67 4.94 3.42
N SER A 108 10.29 3.77 3.33
CA SER A 108 11.32 3.44 2.33
C SER A 108 10.78 2.52 1.23
N HIS A 109 11.22 2.71 -0.02
CA HIS A 109 10.99 1.72 -1.07
C HIS A 109 11.96 0.54 -0.99
N TYR A 110 13.14 0.76 -0.41
CA TYR A 110 14.16 -0.27 -0.25
C TYR A 110 14.04 -0.89 1.13
N PHE A 111 13.91 -2.21 1.17
CA PHE A 111 13.83 -2.96 2.41
C PHE A 111 15.23 -3.10 3.03
N SER A 112 15.34 -2.72 4.30
CA SER A 112 16.51 -2.95 5.15
C SER A 112 16.04 -3.80 6.34
N PHE A 113 16.60 -4.99 6.50
CA PHE A 113 16.19 -5.90 7.59
C PHE A 113 16.42 -5.26 8.97
N GLU A 114 17.49 -4.49 9.13
CA GLU A 114 17.85 -3.87 10.41
C GLU A 114 16.94 -2.70 10.80
N ASP A 115 16.46 -1.94 9.81
CA ASP A 115 15.77 -0.67 10.03
C ASP A 115 14.25 -0.78 9.82
N CYS A 116 13.79 -1.76 9.05
CA CYS A 116 12.39 -1.94 8.65
C CYS A 116 11.71 -3.15 9.30
N THR A 117 12.42 -3.85 10.20
CA THR A 117 11.86 -4.96 11.00
C THR A 117 11.64 -4.51 12.43
N PHE A 118 10.48 -4.84 12.98
CA PHE A 118 10.10 -4.47 14.33
C PHE A 118 9.78 -5.70 15.16
N LYS A 119 10.21 -5.69 16.42
CA LYS A 119 9.73 -6.63 17.42
C LYS A 119 8.33 -6.20 17.87
N HIS A 120 7.37 -7.09 17.76
CA HIS A 120 5.96 -6.89 18.11
C HIS A 120 5.60 -7.72 19.34
N TRP A 121 4.86 -7.10 20.26
CA TRP A 121 4.16 -7.80 21.33
C TRP A 121 2.91 -7.02 21.75
N THR A 122 1.98 -7.73 22.37
CA THR A 122 0.76 -7.15 22.93
C THR A 122 0.97 -6.90 24.42
N LEU A 123 0.59 -5.71 24.86
CA LEU A 123 0.61 -5.30 26.27
C LEU A 123 -0.57 -5.92 27.03
N GLU A 124 -0.51 -5.89 28.36
CA GLU A 124 -1.59 -6.40 29.24
C GLU A 124 -2.94 -5.70 29.00
N ASN A 125 -2.93 -4.46 28.50
CA ASN A 125 -4.14 -3.71 28.17
C ASN A 125 -4.73 -4.06 26.78
N GLY A 126 -4.13 -5.01 26.04
CA GLY A 126 -4.58 -5.46 24.73
C GLY A 126 -4.12 -4.60 23.55
N TYR A 127 -3.26 -3.60 23.77
CA TYR A 127 -2.65 -2.81 22.70
C TYR A 127 -1.33 -3.40 22.24
N ASP A 128 -1.05 -3.27 20.95
CA ASP A 128 0.19 -3.69 20.33
C ASP A 128 1.24 -2.59 20.38
N VAL A 129 2.49 -3.00 20.57
CA VAL A 129 3.65 -2.13 20.46
C VAL A 129 4.67 -2.72 19.50
N TYR A 130 5.40 -1.84 18.83
CA TYR A 130 6.40 -2.20 17.83
C TYR A 130 7.71 -1.49 18.17
N GLN A 131 8.79 -2.25 18.34
CA GLN A 131 10.11 -1.74 18.75
C GLN A 131 11.17 -2.09 17.71
N SER A 132 12.05 -1.14 17.39
CA SER A 132 13.25 -1.47 16.60
C SER A 132 14.22 -2.29 17.45
N PRO A 133 14.65 -3.50 17.01
CA PRO A 133 15.64 -4.29 17.75
C PRO A 133 17.04 -3.64 17.74
N LYS A 134 17.34 -2.82 16.73
CA LYS A 134 18.63 -2.12 16.58
C LYS A 134 18.71 -0.86 17.44
N TYR A 135 17.65 -0.06 17.44
CA TYR A 135 17.65 1.25 18.10
C TYR A 135 16.91 1.30 19.44
N ASN A 136 16.17 0.25 19.79
CA ASN A 136 15.35 0.12 21.01
C ASN A 136 14.24 1.19 21.17
N TYR A 137 14.03 2.05 20.18
CA TYR A 137 12.90 2.99 20.14
C TYR A 137 11.60 2.29 19.73
N LEU A 138 10.49 2.78 20.28
CA LEU A 138 9.15 2.39 19.84
C LEU A 138 8.73 3.17 18.60
N VAL A 139 7.98 2.51 17.73
CA VAL A 139 7.21 3.16 16.68
C VAL A 139 6.22 4.11 17.35
N SER A 140 6.28 5.39 17.01
CA SER A 140 5.39 6.41 17.58
C SER A 140 5.13 7.53 16.58
N LEU A 141 3.87 7.96 16.48
CA LEU A 141 3.49 9.16 15.72
C LEU A 141 3.82 10.46 16.47
N GLY A 142 4.12 10.37 17.77
CA GLY A 142 4.47 11.52 18.59
C GLY A 142 5.86 12.09 18.28
N LYS A 143 6.09 13.34 18.68
CA LYS A 143 7.41 13.98 18.64
C LYS A 143 8.38 13.35 19.65
N ALA A 144 7.87 12.88 20.77
CA ALA A 144 8.67 12.24 21.80
C ALA A 144 9.04 10.82 21.36
N LYS A 145 10.31 10.58 21.10
CA LYS A 145 10.87 9.25 20.89
C LYS A 145 11.48 8.79 22.20
N GLN A 146 11.02 7.67 22.74
CA GLN A 146 11.66 7.08 23.92
C GLN A 146 11.96 5.61 23.69
N PRO A 147 13.13 5.15 24.16
CA PRO A 147 13.40 3.73 24.23
C PRO A 147 12.52 3.12 25.32
N LEU A 148 11.90 1.98 25.03
CA LEU A 148 11.13 1.25 26.04
C LEU A 148 12.05 0.28 26.77
N PHE A 149 12.11 0.43 28.10
CA PHE A 149 12.69 -0.55 29.01
C PHE A 149 11.59 -1.34 29.73
N PRO A 150 11.83 -2.59 30.16
CA PRO A 150 10.80 -3.51 30.67
C PRO A 150 9.94 -3.00 31.84
N SER A 151 10.39 -1.96 32.56
CA SER A 151 9.70 -1.40 33.73
C SER A 151 9.03 -0.05 33.48
N MET A 152 8.98 0.42 32.23
CA MET A 152 8.45 1.75 31.89
C MET A 152 7.17 1.64 31.06
N ASN A 153 6.23 2.54 31.33
CA ASN A 153 5.05 2.70 30.48
C ASN A 153 5.46 3.27 29.11
N PRO A 154 4.88 2.79 28.00
CA PRO A 154 5.17 3.31 26.67
C PRO A 154 4.74 4.79 26.55
N PRO A 155 5.48 5.60 25.78
CA PRO A 155 5.13 7.00 25.56
C PRO A 155 3.84 7.13 24.74
N PRO A 156 3.18 8.31 24.78
CA PRO A 156 1.95 8.54 24.02
C PRO A 156 2.16 8.28 22.51
N TYR A 157 1.09 7.86 21.84
CA TYR A 157 1.08 7.51 20.40
C TYR A 157 1.96 6.32 19.99
N SER A 158 2.36 5.47 20.93
CA SER A 158 3.23 4.30 20.66
C SER A 158 2.51 2.97 20.89
N GLN A 159 1.30 3.03 21.44
CA GLN A 159 0.39 1.91 21.56
C GLN A 159 -0.58 1.94 20.39
N PHE A 160 -0.73 0.82 19.71
CA PHE A 160 -1.58 0.68 18.53
C PHE A 160 -2.62 -0.42 18.73
N LEU A 161 -3.75 -0.24 18.05
CA LEU A 161 -4.81 -1.22 17.92
C LEU A 161 -4.97 -1.52 16.43
N ALA A 162 -4.83 -2.78 16.03
CA ALA A 162 -5.08 -3.19 14.66
C ALA A 162 -6.58 -3.14 14.35
N ARG A 163 -6.99 -2.23 13.45
CA ARG A 163 -8.36 -2.13 12.96
C ARG A 163 -8.48 -2.73 11.56
N ARG A 164 -9.59 -3.42 11.30
CA ARG A 164 -9.87 -3.98 9.96
C ARG A 164 -10.06 -2.86 8.94
N ASN A 165 -9.67 -3.10 7.71
CA ASN A 165 -9.89 -2.17 6.60
C ASN A 165 -11.37 -2.12 6.19
N GLU A 166 -11.94 -0.92 6.21
CA GLU A 166 -13.32 -0.67 5.77
C GLU A 166 -13.37 -0.06 4.35
N ILE A 167 -12.22 0.28 3.77
CA ILE A 167 -12.13 0.94 2.47
C ILE A 167 -12.19 -0.08 1.32
N PRO A 168 -13.08 0.09 0.33
CA PRO A 168 -13.17 -0.83 -0.80
C PRO A 168 -11.93 -0.75 -1.70
N LEU A 169 -11.49 -1.90 -2.23
CA LEU A 169 -10.27 -2.02 -3.03
C LEU A 169 -10.23 -1.10 -4.26
N ILE A 170 -11.37 -0.76 -4.84
CA ILE A 170 -11.45 0.14 -6.01
C ILE A 170 -10.79 1.50 -5.76
N GLN A 171 -10.90 2.03 -4.54
CA GLN A 171 -10.34 3.35 -4.19
C GLN A 171 -8.81 3.36 -4.16
N PHE A 172 -8.18 2.20 -4.05
CA PHE A 172 -6.72 2.09 -4.03
C PHE A 172 -6.12 2.32 -5.42
N ASN A 173 -6.84 2.00 -6.49
CA ASN A 173 -6.34 2.09 -7.86
C ASN A 173 -6.86 3.32 -8.62
N THR A 174 -7.93 3.96 -8.17
CA THR A 174 -8.47 5.16 -8.82
C THR A 174 -7.47 6.33 -8.72
N PRO A 175 -7.00 6.89 -9.85
CA PRO A 175 -6.21 8.11 -9.84
C PRO A 175 -7.03 9.25 -9.22
N LYS A 176 -6.41 10.09 -8.39
CA LYS A 176 -7.07 11.32 -7.94
C LYS A 176 -7.42 12.14 -9.19
N PRO A 177 -8.67 12.60 -9.35
CA PRO A 177 -9.01 13.46 -10.48
C PRO A 177 -8.14 14.72 -10.43
N HIS A 178 -7.23 14.83 -11.39
CA HIS A 178 -6.38 16.00 -11.51
C HIS A 178 -7.27 17.15 -12.01
N ARG A 179 -7.66 18.04 -11.09
CA ARG A 179 -8.35 19.28 -11.45
C ARG A 179 -7.35 20.18 -12.16
N HIS A 180 -7.24 20.05 -13.48
CA HIS A 180 -6.76 21.16 -14.28
C HIS A 180 -7.85 22.23 -14.26
N THR A 181 -7.55 23.37 -13.64
CA THR A 181 -8.27 24.60 -13.94
C THR A 181 -8.04 24.82 -15.44
N ARG A 182 -9.04 24.54 -16.27
CA ARG A 182 -9.00 24.94 -17.67
C ARG A 182 -8.91 26.47 -17.66
N ASP A 183 -7.90 27.01 -18.32
CA ASP A 183 -7.82 28.43 -18.59
C ASP A 183 -9.06 28.82 -19.40
N VAL A 184 -9.84 29.77 -18.89
CA VAL A 184 -11.08 30.26 -19.52
C VAL A 184 -10.75 31.02 -20.81
N SER A 185 -9.49 31.39 -21.02
CA SER A 185 -8.99 32.04 -22.24
C SER A 185 -8.37 31.09 -23.27
N ALA A 186 -8.34 29.78 -23.01
CA ALA A 186 -7.86 28.83 -24.02
C ALA A 186 -8.95 28.63 -25.09
N ASP A 187 -8.59 28.96 -26.32
CA ASP A 187 -9.45 28.79 -27.51
C ASP A 187 -9.99 27.34 -27.54
N PRO A 188 -11.31 27.11 -27.62
CA PRO A 188 -11.89 25.77 -27.51
C PRO A 188 -11.43 24.82 -28.62
N CYS A 189 -10.99 25.39 -29.75
CA CYS A 189 -10.38 24.70 -30.86
C CYS A 189 -8.88 25.00 -30.83
N GLY A 190 -8.08 24.10 -30.24
CA GLY A 190 -6.63 24.24 -30.17
C GLY A 190 -6.03 24.64 -31.52
N SER A 191 -5.59 25.88 -31.62
CA SER A 191 -5.04 26.46 -32.85
C SER A 191 -3.64 25.90 -33.13
N ILE A 192 -3.57 25.13 -34.21
CA ILE A 192 -2.49 25.05 -35.22
C ILE A 192 -1.08 24.73 -34.70
N LEU A 193 -0.68 23.46 -34.88
CA LEU A 193 0.73 23.11 -35.05
C LEU A 193 1.22 23.76 -36.35
N LEU A 194 2.09 24.77 -36.24
CA LEU A 194 2.90 25.23 -37.37
C LEU A 194 3.81 24.06 -37.79
N PRO A 195 3.81 23.61 -39.06
CA PRO A 195 4.73 22.57 -39.48
C PRO A 195 6.13 23.18 -39.60
N GLY A 196 6.99 22.86 -38.63
CA GLY A 196 8.43 22.94 -38.81
C GLY A 196 8.87 21.87 -39.81
N ASN A 197 9.57 22.32 -40.86
CA ASN A 197 10.34 21.55 -41.86
C ASN A 197 10.31 20.03 -41.74
N ILE A 198 9.55 19.38 -42.63
CA ILE A 198 9.80 18.00 -43.05
C ILE A 198 9.77 18.00 -44.58
N SER A 199 10.85 17.47 -45.16
CA SER A 199 11.16 17.37 -46.58
C SER A 199 10.10 16.64 -47.40
N GLU A 200 9.94 17.10 -48.64
CA GLU A 200 9.11 16.56 -49.72
C GLU A 200 9.15 15.03 -49.81
N GLU A 201 7.98 14.36 -49.70
CA GLU A 201 7.49 13.40 -50.71
C GLU A 201 6.04 12.96 -50.39
N ASN A 202 5.21 12.93 -51.43
CA ASN A 202 3.86 12.34 -51.52
C ASN A 202 2.64 13.12 -50.98
N THR A 203 2.10 13.88 -51.94
CA THR A 203 0.72 14.30 -52.20
C THR A 203 -0.39 13.41 -51.62
N ASN A 204 -1.02 13.90 -50.54
CA ASN A 204 -2.48 13.96 -50.31
C ASN A 204 -2.75 14.68 -48.98
N LEU A 205 -2.34 15.94 -48.88
CA LEU A 205 -2.57 16.75 -47.69
C LEU A 205 -3.98 17.35 -47.76
N GLN A 206 -4.95 16.70 -47.10
CA GLN A 206 -6.23 17.31 -46.76
C GLN A 206 -5.98 18.47 -45.79
N LEU A 207 -6.19 19.71 -46.23
CA LEU A 207 -6.17 20.87 -45.35
C LEU A 207 -7.54 20.97 -44.67
N PHE A 208 -7.58 20.69 -43.37
CA PHE A 208 -8.79 20.85 -42.57
C PHE A 208 -8.84 22.27 -42.00
N THR A 209 -9.71 23.12 -42.56
CA THR A 209 -10.01 24.43 -42.00
C THR A 209 -11.20 24.28 -41.06
N TYR A 210 -10.99 24.50 -39.77
CA TYR A 210 -12.06 24.47 -38.77
C TYR A 210 -12.61 25.89 -38.58
N HIS A 211 -13.91 26.07 -38.83
CA HIS A 211 -14.60 27.32 -38.56
C HIS A 211 -15.48 27.18 -37.32
N SER A 212 -15.36 28.11 -36.38
CA SER A 212 -16.27 28.26 -35.26
C SER A 212 -17.41 29.21 -35.66
N SER A 213 -18.66 28.80 -35.43
CA SER A 213 -19.81 29.67 -35.54
C SER A 213 -20.56 29.71 -34.21
N THR A 214 -20.76 30.92 -33.70
CA THR A 214 -21.54 31.20 -32.49
C THR A 214 -22.97 31.55 -32.89
N SER A 215 -23.93 30.75 -32.42
CA SER A 215 -25.36 31.09 -32.49
C SER A 215 -25.86 31.52 -31.11
N GLN A 216 -26.71 32.55 -31.05
CA GLN A 216 -27.31 33.07 -29.82
C GLN A 216 -28.34 32.08 -29.25
N ASN A 217 -27.82 31.02 -28.62
CA ASN A 217 -28.33 30.25 -27.48
C ASN A 217 -27.54 28.93 -27.42
N ASP A 218 -26.56 28.89 -26.52
CA ASP A 218 -25.81 27.76 -25.96
C ASP A 218 -25.55 26.53 -26.86
N SER A 219 -24.35 26.52 -27.45
CA SER A 219 -23.37 25.40 -27.58
C SER A 219 -22.42 25.74 -28.73
N VAL A 220 -21.12 25.84 -28.47
CA VAL A 220 -20.12 25.99 -29.56
C VAL A 220 -20.13 24.71 -30.39
N LYS A 221 -20.53 24.79 -31.67
CA LYS A 221 -20.44 23.67 -32.61
C LYS A 221 -19.18 23.82 -33.45
N CYS A 222 -18.31 22.83 -33.41
CA CYS A 222 -17.13 22.77 -34.26
C CYS A 222 -17.50 22.06 -35.57
N PHE A 223 -17.42 22.77 -36.69
CA PHE A 223 -17.62 22.19 -38.02
C PHE A 223 -16.26 21.95 -38.69
N SER A 224 -16.07 20.75 -39.22
CA SER A 224 -14.92 20.41 -40.06
C SER A 224 -15.37 20.46 -41.51
N THR A 225 -14.73 21.31 -42.32
CA THR A 225 -14.94 21.32 -43.76
C THR A 225 -13.66 20.82 -44.42
N ALA A 226 -13.73 19.67 -45.09
CA ALA A 226 -12.65 19.21 -45.95
C ALA A 226 -12.66 20.06 -47.23
N VAL A 227 -11.63 20.88 -47.43
CA VAL A 227 -11.42 21.57 -48.71
C VAL A 227 -10.56 20.67 -49.58
N TYR A 228 -11.16 20.09 -50.62
CA TYR A 228 -10.42 19.43 -51.69
C TYR A 228 -9.95 20.51 -52.66
N VAL A 229 -8.63 20.62 -52.86
CA VAL A 229 -8.04 21.45 -53.92
C VAL A 229 -8.00 20.64 -55.20
#